data_AF-A0A1R3JJL5-F1
#
_entry.id   AF-A0A1R3JJL5-F1
#
_cell.length_a   1.000
_cell.length_b   1.000
_cell.length_c   1.000
_cell.angle_alpha   90.00
_cell.angle_beta   90.00
_cell.angle_gamma   90.00
#
_symmetry.space_group_name_H-M   'P 1'
#
loop_
_entity.id
_entity.type
_entity.pdbx_description
1 polymer ?
#
loop_
_entity_poly.entity_id
_entity_poly.type
_entity_poly.pdbx_seq_one_letter_code
_entity_poly.pdbx_strand_id
1 'polypeptide(L)'
;MAGRRKIPNFHDLPKEVLGEILSKAASNSIEDYARAKATCKAFRDASQLYPVLKNVSLANIVPVPWLKNLGDLFREGLILYFTHEDTHVGLEYLKLAADVGHEAAKYSFGIMVLLFGDFYFPKGLEVLDSIGQEYHANPTKVIWSCRYKAAEVLSYT
;
A
#
# COMPACT_ATOMS: atom_id res chain seq x y z
N MET A 1 41.41 -39.67 -12.11
CA MET A 1 40.55 -38.60 -12.68
C MET A 1 39.39 -38.39 -11.73
N ALA A 2 39.38 -37.28 -10.97
CA ALA A 2 38.29 -36.98 -10.04
C ALA A 2 37.11 -36.38 -10.83
N GLY A 3 35.97 -37.05 -10.81
CA GLY A 3 34.75 -36.56 -11.48
C GLY A 3 34.30 -35.23 -10.91
N ARG A 4 34.05 -34.24 -11.77
CA ARG A 4 33.48 -32.94 -11.40
C ARG A 4 32.12 -33.19 -10.72
N ARG A 5 32.00 -32.89 -9.41
CA ARG A 5 30.70 -32.93 -8.72
C ARG A 5 29.76 -31.92 -9.38
N LYS A 6 28.64 -32.40 -9.92
CA LYS A 6 27.58 -31.56 -10.47
C LYS A 6 26.93 -30.81 -9.31
N ILE A 7 26.87 -29.48 -9.39
CA ILE A 7 26.17 -28.67 -8.40
C ILE A 7 24.67 -28.87 -8.65
N PRO A 8 23.89 -29.39 -7.69
CA PRO A 8 22.46 -29.60 -7.87
C PRO A 8 21.75 -28.25 -8.08
N ASN A 9 20.88 -28.21 -9.08
CA ASN A 9 20.07 -27.04 -9.40
C ASN A 9 18.71 -27.15 -8.70
N PHE A 10 18.05 -26.02 -8.41
CA PHE A 10 16.67 -26.00 -7.92
C PHE A 10 15.70 -26.71 -8.86
N HIS A 11 16.00 -26.74 -10.16
CA HIS A 11 15.23 -27.51 -11.14
C HIS A 11 15.29 -29.02 -10.96
N ASP A 12 16.29 -29.53 -10.24
CA ASP A 12 16.45 -30.96 -9.96
C ASP A 12 15.66 -31.40 -8.70
N LEU A 13 15.02 -30.45 -7.99
CA LEU A 13 14.25 -30.73 -6.78
C LEU A 13 12.81 -31.16 -7.10
N PRO A 14 12.21 -32.06 -6.28
CA PRO A 14 10.80 -32.40 -6.38
C PRO A 14 9.90 -31.18 -6.17
N LYS A 15 8.74 -31.20 -6.83
CA LYS A 15 7.76 -30.10 -6.78
C LYS A 15 7.26 -29.86 -5.35
N GLU A 16 7.19 -30.90 -4.54
CA GLU A 16 6.76 -30.89 -3.15
C GLU A 16 7.75 -30.12 -2.27
N VAL A 17 9.06 -30.33 -2.47
CA VAL A 17 10.13 -29.63 -1.75
C VAL A 17 10.14 -28.15 -2.12
N LEU A 18 9.98 -27.83 -3.42
CA LEU A 18 9.82 -26.46 -3.88
C LEU A 18 8.56 -25.81 -3.28
N GLY A 19 7.47 -26.57 -3.15
CA GLY A 19 6.24 -26.16 -2.49
C GLY A 19 6.43 -25.88 -1.00
N GLU A 20 7.22 -26.67 -0.30
CA GLU A 20 7.51 -26.44 1.13
C GLU A 20 8.33 -25.16 1.34
N ILE A 21 9.35 -24.93 0.50
CA ILE A 21 10.13 -23.68 0.49
C ILE A 21 9.20 -22.49 0.24
N LEU A 22 8.32 -22.57 -0.76
CA LEU A 22 7.36 -21.51 -1.05
C LEU A 22 6.32 -21.32 0.05
N SER A 23 5.90 -22.39 0.72
CA SER A 23 4.97 -22.31 1.87
C SER A 23 5.62 -21.55 3.02
N LYS A 24 6.92 -21.80 3.27
CA LYS A 24 7.68 -21.08 4.29
C LYS A 24 7.90 -19.63 3.90
N ALA A 25 8.21 -19.34 2.64
CA ALA A 25 8.27 -17.96 2.15
C ALA A 25 6.92 -17.27 2.32
N ALA A 26 5.84 -17.88 1.85
CA ALA A 26 4.48 -17.35 1.89
C ALA A 26 3.99 -17.07 3.33
N SER A 27 4.38 -17.88 4.31
CA SER A 27 4.01 -17.66 5.71
C SER A 27 4.79 -16.53 6.40
N ASN A 28 5.96 -16.14 5.88
CA ASN A 28 6.86 -15.18 6.51
C ASN A 28 6.96 -13.84 5.75
N SER A 29 6.97 -13.84 4.42
CA SER A 29 7.03 -12.64 3.57
C SER A 29 6.33 -12.89 2.23
N ILE A 30 5.32 -12.07 1.95
CA ILE A 30 4.59 -12.10 0.68
C ILE A 30 5.49 -11.66 -0.49
N GLU A 31 6.44 -10.75 -0.24
CA GLU A 31 7.40 -10.26 -1.22
C GLU A 31 8.37 -11.36 -1.64
N ASP A 32 8.93 -12.10 -0.67
CA ASP A 32 9.87 -13.18 -0.96
C ASP A 32 9.17 -14.33 -1.68
N TYR A 33 7.92 -14.64 -1.31
CA TYR A 33 7.09 -15.58 -2.06
C TYR A 33 6.88 -15.12 -3.52
N ALA A 34 6.49 -13.86 -3.73
CA ALA A 34 6.24 -13.31 -5.06
C ALA A 34 7.51 -13.30 -5.93
N ARG A 35 8.66 -12.91 -5.35
CA ARG A 35 9.96 -12.92 -6.03
C ARG A 35 10.41 -14.33 -6.37
N ALA A 36 10.30 -15.28 -5.44
CA ALA A 36 10.65 -16.68 -5.68
C ALA A 36 9.84 -17.25 -6.86
N LYS A 37 8.51 -17.00 -6.88
CA LYS A 37 7.62 -17.39 -7.98
C LYS A 37 8.02 -16.77 -9.33
N ALA A 38 8.49 -15.53 -9.34
CA ALA A 38 8.87 -14.81 -10.56
C ALA A 38 10.18 -15.33 -11.17
N THR A 39 11.08 -15.90 -10.36
CA THR A 39 12.43 -16.28 -10.81
C THR A 39 12.47 -17.40 -11.84
N CYS A 40 11.61 -18.43 -11.70
CA CYS A 40 11.72 -19.61 -12.54
C CYS A 40 10.41 -20.39 -12.69
N LYS A 41 10.33 -21.19 -13.77
CA LYS A 41 9.15 -22.01 -14.08
C LYS A 41 8.84 -23.04 -12.99
N ALA A 42 9.87 -23.68 -12.41
CA ALA A 42 9.68 -24.71 -11.39
C ALA A 42 9.00 -24.14 -10.12
N PHE A 43 9.44 -22.98 -9.65
CA PHE A 43 8.76 -22.29 -8.54
C PHE A 43 7.37 -21.79 -8.91
N ARG A 44 7.17 -21.28 -10.14
CA ARG A 44 5.84 -20.89 -10.61
C ARG A 44 4.84 -22.06 -10.62
N ASP A 45 5.28 -23.23 -11.06
CA ASP A 45 4.44 -24.42 -11.13
C ASP A 45 4.17 -24.99 -9.73
N ALA A 46 5.17 -24.95 -8.84
CA ALA A 46 5.04 -25.35 -7.43
C ALA A 46 4.15 -24.39 -6.62
N SER A 47 4.10 -23.11 -6.96
CA SER A 47 3.30 -22.11 -6.24
C SER A 47 1.80 -22.35 -6.30
N GLN A 48 1.34 -23.17 -7.24
CA GLN A 48 -0.07 -23.54 -7.41
C GLN A 48 -0.50 -24.71 -6.51
N LEU A 49 0.42 -25.32 -5.77
CA LEU A 49 0.09 -26.39 -4.82
C LEU A 49 -0.78 -25.81 -3.69
N TYR A 50 -1.89 -26.49 -3.39
CA TYR A 50 -2.84 -26.07 -2.35
C TYR A 50 -2.19 -25.77 -0.97
N PRO A 51 -1.21 -26.57 -0.48
CA PRO A 51 -0.50 -26.25 0.77
C PRO A 51 0.21 -24.89 0.76
N VAL A 52 0.71 -24.45 -0.40
CA VAL A 52 1.36 -23.14 -0.54
C VAL A 52 0.33 -22.03 -0.40
N LEU A 53 -0.79 -22.14 -1.12
CA LEU A 53 -1.87 -21.16 -1.11
C LEU A 53 -2.51 -21.00 0.28
N LYS A 54 -2.67 -22.11 1.01
CA LYS A 54 -3.21 -22.10 2.37
C LYS A 54 -2.31 -21.34 3.37
N ASN A 55 -1.01 -21.33 3.13
CA ASN A 55 -0.02 -20.77 4.05
C ASN A 55 0.40 -19.34 3.68
N VAL A 56 -0.24 -18.71 2.68
CA VAL A 56 0.01 -17.30 2.35
C VAL A 56 -0.44 -16.44 3.52
N SER A 57 0.54 -15.84 4.20
CA SER A 57 0.28 -14.85 5.24
C SER A 57 -0.23 -13.57 4.58
N LEU A 58 -1.48 -13.23 4.86
CA LEU A 58 -2.08 -11.96 4.45
C LEU A 58 -1.76 -10.82 5.43
N ALA A 59 -1.11 -11.12 6.57
CA ALA A 59 -0.85 -10.15 7.64
C ALA A 59 0.03 -8.97 7.18
N ASN A 60 0.89 -9.20 6.18
CA ASN A 60 1.77 -8.18 5.60
C ASN A 60 1.27 -7.68 4.24
N ILE A 61 0.10 -8.13 3.78
CA ILE A 61 -0.51 -7.54 2.60
C ILE A 61 -1.10 -6.22 3.06
N VAL A 62 -0.38 -5.13 2.80
CA VAL A 62 -0.95 -3.78 2.77
C VAL A 62 -2.20 -3.90 1.92
N PRO A 63 -3.41 -3.72 2.48
CA PRO A 63 -4.64 -3.93 1.73
C PRO A 63 -4.57 -3.04 0.51
N VAL A 64 -4.61 -3.67 -0.65
CA VAL A 64 -4.34 -2.96 -1.89
C VAL A 64 -5.32 -1.79 -2.01
N PRO A 65 -4.83 -0.54 -2.11
CA PRO A 65 -5.67 0.63 -1.94
C PRO A 65 -6.91 0.71 -2.83
N TRP A 66 -6.88 0.06 -4.00
CA TRP A 66 -8.02 0.00 -4.93
C TRP A 66 -9.18 -0.91 -4.49
N LEU A 67 -9.03 -1.70 -3.42
CA LEU A 67 -10.13 -2.46 -2.82
C LEU A 67 -10.90 -1.67 -1.75
N LYS A 68 -10.36 -0.53 -1.31
CA LYS A 68 -10.98 0.34 -0.31
C LYS A 68 -11.82 1.41 -0.99
N ASN A 69 -12.92 1.81 -0.35
CA ASN A 69 -13.62 3.01 -0.79
C ASN A 69 -12.78 4.26 -0.44
N LEU A 70 -13.05 5.40 -1.10
CA LEU A 70 -12.25 6.62 -0.90
C LEU A 70 -12.30 7.15 0.54
N GLY A 71 -13.40 6.93 1.25
CA GLY A 71 -13.56 7.32 2.65
C GLY A 71 -12.70 6.50 3.61
N ASP A 72 -12.56 5.20 3.35
CA ASP A 72 -11.70 4.30 4.11
C ASP A 72 -10.23 4.64 3.91
N LEU A 73 -9.82 4.91 2.66
CA LEU A 73 -8.47 5.40 2.36
C LEU A 73 -8.17 6.72 3.07
N PHE A 74 -9.12 7.65 3.04
CA PHE A 74 -9.00 8.91 3.75
C PHE A 74 -8.84 8.72 5.26
N ARG A 75 -9.72 7.89 5.87
CA ARG A 75 -9.69 7.60 7.30
C ARG A 75 -8.35 6.97 7.69
N GLU A 76 -7.98 5.88 7.04
CA GLU A 76 -6.78 5.12 7.38
C GLU A 76 -5.50 5.93 7.10
N GLY A 77 -5.50 6.73 6.04
CA GLY A 77 -4.41 7.65 5.75
C GLY A 77 -4.20 8.69 6.86
N LEU A 78 -5.27 9.27 7.40
CA LEU A 78 -5.18 10.17 8.55
C LEU A 78 -4.68 9.45 9.82
N ILE A 79 -5.20 8.26 10.11
CA ILE A 79 -4.81 7.48 11.28
C ILE A 79 -3.31 7.19 11.20
N LEU A 80 -2.86 6.53 10.13
CA LEU A 80 -1.44 6.14 9.96
C LEU A 80 -0.48 7.33 10.04
N TYR A 81 -0.88 8.48 9.51
CA TYR A 81 -0.07 9.69 9.54
C TYR A 81 0.04 10.29 10.95
N PHE A 82 -1.08 10.42 11.66
CA PHE A 82 -1.11 11.12 12.96
C PHE A 82 -0.84 10.23 14.17
N THR A 83 -1.02 8.91 14.07
CA THR A 83 -0.61 7.96 15.14
C THR A 83 0.88 7.58 15.04
N HIS A 84 1.60 8.12 14.05
CA HIS A 84 3.02 7.86 13.78
C HIS A 84 3.36 6.38 13.53
N GLU A 85 2.38 5.55 13.18
CA GLU A 85 2.63 4.15 12.84
C GLU A 85 3.37 4.03 11.51
N ASP A 86 2.92 4.74 10.47
CA ASP A 86 3.62 4.82 9.17
C ASP A 86 3.18 6.07 8.40
N THR A 87 3.92 7.17 8.61
CA THR A 87 3.61 8.46 7.98
C THR A 87 3.68 8.43 6.45
N HIS A 88 4.55 7.58 5.87
CA HIS A 88 4.69 7.49 4.43
C HIS A 88 3.48 6.80 3.80
N VAL A 89 3.08 5.64 4.33
CA VAL A 89 1.89 4.92 3.86
C VAL A 89 0.63 5.75 4.08
N GLY A 90 0.52 6.43 5.23
CA GLY A 90 -0.57 7.34 5.51
C GLY A 90 -0.71 8.44 4.45
N LEU A 91 0.41 9.03 4.05
CA LEU A 91 0.44 10.07 3.01
C LEU A 91 0.10 9.51 1.61
N GLU A 92 0.54 8.30 1.27
CA GLU A 92 0.19 7.63 0.01
C GLU A 92 -1.32 7.34 -0.11
N TYR A 93 -1.96 6.91 0.98
CA TYR A 93 -3.41 6.67 0.99
C TYR A 93 -4.20 7.97 0.79
N LEU A 94 -3.78 9.05 1.47
CA LEU A 94 -4.37 10.36 1.29
C LEU A 94 -4.19 10.88 -0.14
N LYS A 95 -3.00 10.69 -0.71
CA LYS A 95 -2.72 11.04 -2.10
C LYS A 95 -3.63 10.29 -3.07
N LEU A 96 -3.77 8.97 -2.90
CA LEU A 96 -4.63 8.18 -3.79
C LEU A 96 -6.09 8.62 -3.70
N ALA A 97 -6.62 8.83 -2.49
CA ALA A 97 -7.98 9.32 -2.32
C ALA A 97 -8.16 10.72 -2.94
N ALA A 98 -7.15 11.59 -2.81
CA ALA A 98 -7.14 12.92 -3.41
C ALA A 98 -7.13 12.87 -4.95
N ASP A 99 -6.28 12.03 -5.54
CA ASP A 99 -6.12 11.87 -7.00
C ASP A 99 -7.42 11.35 -7.64
N VAL A 100 -8.21 10.54 -6.93
CA VAL A 100 -9.52 10.05 -7.42
C VAL A 100 -10.65 11.07 -7.18
N GLY A 101 -10.44 12.09 -6.34
CA GLY A 101 -11.36 13.22 -6.19
C GLY A 101 -11.99 13.39 -4.80
N HIS A 102 -11.55 12.66 -3.77
CA HIS A 102 -12.11 12.80 -2.43
C HIS A 102 -11.72 14.14 -1.79
N GLU A 103 -12.69 15.05 -1.62
CA GLU A 103 -12.48 16.44 -1.17
C GLU A 103 -11.66 16.57 0.12
N ALA A 104 -12.05 15.85 1.17
CA ALA A 104 -11.36 15.94 2.45
C ALA A 104 -9.95 15.35 2.38
N ALA A 105 -9.70 14.41 1.46
CA ALA A 105 -8.36 13.88 1.23
C ALA A 105 -7.51 14.87 0.44
N LYS A 106 -8.06 15.53 -0.59
CA LYS A 106 -7.38 16.63 -1.31
C LYS A 106 -6.93 17.71 -0.33
N TYR A 107 -7.84 18.17 0.54
CA TYR A 107 -7.53 19.18 1.55
C TYR A 107 -6.46 18.69 2.53
N SER A 108 -6.66 17.51 3.13
CA SER A 108 -5.72 16.98 4.13
C SER A 108 -4.34 16.69 3.55
N PHE A 109 -4.25 16.02 2.40
CA PHE A 109 -3.00 15.79 1.69
C PHE A 109 -2.29 17.10 1.38
N GLY A 110 -3.00 18.06 0.78
CA GLY A 110 -2.45 19.36 0.42
C GLY A 110 -1.88 20.12 1.61
N ILE A 111 -2.60 20.16 2.72
CA ILE A 111 -2.12 20.80 3.97
C ILE A 111 -0.94 20.04 4.57
N MET A 112 -0.99 18.71 4.62
CA MET A 112 0.10 17.91 5.18
C MET A 112 1.41 18.12 4.43
N VAL A 113 1.39 18.06 3.10
CA VAL A 113 2.63 18.24 2.32
C VAL A 113 3.09 19.69 2.30
N LEU A 114 2.19 20.68 2.38
CA LEU A 114 2.59 22.08 2.57
C LEU A 114 3.30 22.33 3.89
N LEU A 115 2.85 21.69 4.98
CA LEU A 115 3.37 21.91 6.32
C LEU A 115 4.60 21.03 6.64
N PHE A 116 4.67 19.83 6.06
CA PHE A 116 5.62 18.80 6.48
C PHE A 116 6.40 18.15 5.33
N GLY A 117 6.12 18.50 4.06
CA GLY A 117 6.66 17.78 2.90
C GLY A 117 7.53 18.65 1.98
N ASP A 118 8.85 18.44 2.02
CA ASP A 118 9.78 19.18 1.15
C ASP A 118 9.61 18.83 -0.35
N PHE A 119 9.42 17.54 -0.67
CA PHE A 119 9.37 17.06 -2.07
C PHE A 119 7.98 17.13 -2.72
N TYR A 120 6.92 17.25 -1.93
CA TYR A 120 5.53 17.23 -2.40
C TYR A 120 4.85 18.60 -2.35
N PHE A 121 5.59 19.65 -1.95
CA PHE A 121 5.08 21.02 -1.84
C PHE A 121 4.37 21.52 -3.11
N PRO A 122 4.93 21.40 -4.33
CA PRO A 122 4.25 21.88 -5.54
C PRO A 122 2.94 21.16 -5.79
N LYS A 123 2.90 19.85 -5.49
CA LYS A 123 1.70 19.03 -5.67
C LYS A 123 0.63 19.37 -4.64
N GLY A 124 1.00 19.67 -3.40
CA GLY A 124 0.05 20.13 -2.38
C GLY A 124 -0.62 21.43 -2.75
N LEU A 125 0.15 22.38 -3.29
CA LEU A 125 -0.38 23.66 -3.75
C LEU A 125 -1.34 23.49 -4.93
N GLU A 126 -0.97 22.67 -5.91
CA GLU A 126 -1.82 22.32 -7.07
C GLU A 126 -3.17 21.74 -6.62
N VAL A 127 -3.13 20.77 -5.69
CA VAL A 127 -4.35 20.11 -5.19
C VAL A 127 -5.24 21.10 -4.42
N LEU A 128 -4.67 22.00 -3.62
CA LEU A 128 -5.47 22.99 -2.89
C LEU A 128 -6.05 24.07 -3.80
N ASP A 129 -5.31 24.49 -4.84
CA ASP A 129 -5.82 25.42 -5.84
C ASP A 129 -7.02 24.82 -6.59
N SER A 130 -6.98 23.51 -6.91
CA SER A 130 -8.09 22.81 -7.53
C SER A 130 -9.39 22.87 -6.72
N ILE A 131 -9.31 22.88 -5.37
CA ILE A 131 -10.49 23.05 -4.50
C ILE A 131 -11.04 24.48 -4.63
N GLY A 132 -10.18 25.48 -4.72
CA GLY A 132 -10.60 26.87 -4.93
C GLY A 132 -11.33 27.07 -6.26
N GLN A 133 -10.86 26.38 -7.30
CA GLN A 133 -11.47 26.41 -8.63
C GLN A 133 -12.77 25.60 -8.68
N GLU A 134 -12.81 24.37 -8.16
CA GLU A 134 -14.01 23.52 -8.21
C GLU A 134 -15.21 24.15 -7.47
N TYR A 135 -14.97 24.92 -6.42
CA TYR A 135 -16.01 25.42 -5.51
C TYR A 135 -16.16 26.94 -5.50
N HIS A 136 -16.00 27.59 -6.67
CA HIS A 136 -16.08 29.04 -6.93
C HIS A 136 -17.12 29.84 -6.12
N ALA A 137 -18.21 29.22 -5.63
CA ALA A 137 -19.26 29.87 -4.85
C ALA A 137 -19.02 29.95 -3.32
N ASN A 138 -18.26 29.03 -2.69
CA ASN A 138 -17.98 29.07 -1.23
C ASN A 138 -16.85 28.14 -0.76
N PRO A 139 -15.56 28.47 -1.03
CA PRO A 139 -14.42 27.65 -0.60
C PRO A 139 -14.37 27.44 0.92
N THR A 140 -14.77 28.46 1.70
CA THR A 140 -14.75 28.42 3.17
C THR A 140 -15.63 27.32 3.75
N LYS A 141 -16.83 27.12 3.19
CA LYS A 141 -17.75 26.06 3.64
C LYS A 141 -17.18 24.67 3.37
N VAL A 142 -16.55 24.47 2.22
CA VAL A 142 -15.92 23.20 1.85
C VAL A 142 -14.72 22.91 2.74
N ILE A 143 -13.85 23.90 2.94
CA ILE A 143 -12.70 23.81 3.86
C ILE A 143 -13.18 23.47 5.27
N TRP A 144 -14.23 24.13 5.76
CA TRP A 144 -14.79 23.83 7.08
C TRP A 144 -15.29 22.39 7.18
N SER A 145 -16.01 21.90 6.16
CA SER A 145 -16.47 20.51 6.11
C SER A 145 -15.31 19.51 6.07
N CYS A 146 -14.25 19.79 5.30
CA CYS A 146 -13.06 18.95 5.23
C CYS A 146 -12.35 18.88 6.59
N ARG A 147 -12.19 20.02 7.27
CA ARG A 147 -11.62 20.10 8.62
C ARG A 147 -12.46 19.30 9.62
N TYR A 148 -13.79 19.44 9.57
CA TYR A 148 -14.70 18.72 10.43
C TYR A 148 -14.55 17.20 10.26
N LYS A 149 -14.56 16.70 9.01
CA LYS A 149 -14.38 15.28 8.70
C LYS A 149 -13.03 14.73 9.19
N ALA A 150 -11.95 15.49 9.03
CA ALA A 150 -10.64 15.09 9.52
C ALA A 150 -10.60 15.04 11.06
N ALA A 151 -11.16 16.05 11.72
CA ALA A 151 -11.25 16.09 13.17
C ALA A 151 -12.12 14.95 13.73
N GLU A 152 -13.23 14.64 13.08
CA GLU A 152 -14.09 13.53 13.44
C GLU A 152 -13.31 12.20 13.40
N VAL A 153 -12.58 11.91 12.32
CA VAL A 153 -11.75 10.70 12.21
C VAL A 153 -10.75 10.59 13.35
N LEU A 154 -10.02 11.68 13.63
CA LEU A 154 -8.95 11.72 14.63
C LEU A 154 -9.46 11.79 16.08
N SER A 155 -10.75 12.06 16.29
CA SER A 155 -11.32 12.06 17.64
C SER A 155 -11.50 10.65 18.24
N TYR A 156 -11.39 9.61 17.40
CA TYR A 156 -11.57 8.20 17.77
C TYR A 156 -10.26 7.41 17.85
N THR A 157 -9.12 8.06 17.64
CA THR A 157 -7.77 7.49 17.71
C THR A 157 -7.05 7.96 18.96
#